data_AF-A0A5N5ESS9-F1
#
_entry.id   AF-A0A5N5ESS9-F1
#
_cell.length_a   1.000
_cell.length_b   1.000
_cell.length_c   1.000
_cell.angle_alpha   90.00
_cell.angle_beta   90.00
_cell.angle_gamma   90.00
#
_symmetry.space_group_name_H-M   'P 1'
#
loop_
_entity.id
_entity.type
_entity.pdbx_description
1 polymer ?
#
loop_
_entity_poly.entity_id
_entity_poly.type
_entity_poly.pdbx_seq_one_letter_code
_entity_poly.pdbx_strand_id
1 'polypeptide(L)'
;MEDGGKRRRRWVVLGAVLAGAVLISGITLWVTDSSPFKDRYCWGAWEQDSGPRFLGDDALGKSGSERVTAESGTPGSGGKTATCTLTVSSSVHDDDSTQPITFQDRVTLSYGPVPEAPDKRRDWIDRYFSGSASALPGGLDGLVASDRAMLILPEVCDVAGRASAVTLWAESWGDGHLGKRAMPLTIGSLPDVSTMLLDAADVGMRKAGCAPEKPLRTSVPMVRLAERDDSAGNPLCRIPGVTFTWGKDMRYQQQVGVVGDRLQTCSVVWKQRGSPDEPAAQFVMAGSPRTAAVFAGLPEGSGQGLVRRDCDGRNTVFYAHIGPGLGDGGGEKDRQVFERFTDAVGKRVGCGPAKGTEGAAR
;
A
#
# COMPACT_ATOMS: atom_id res chain seq x y z
N MET A 1 -77.59 18.71 -47.40
CA MET A 1 -78.89 18.49 -46.71
C MET A 1 -78.77 17.09 -46.13
N GLU A 2 -78.72 16.84 -44.83
CA GLU A 2 -79.24 17.54 -43.67
C GLU A 2 -78.26 17.47 -42.50
N ASP A 3 -78.34 18.53 -41.70
CA ASP A 3 -77.69 18.77 -40.42
C ASP A 3 -78.67 18.38 -39.31
N GLY A 4 -78.18 17.90 -38.16
CA GLY A 4 -79.02 17.72 -36.97
C GLY A 4 -78.38 16.78 -35.94
N GLY A 5 -78.09 17.15 -34.70
CA GLY A 5 -78.45 18.34 -33.94
C GLY A 5 -78.80 17.96 -32.50
N LYS A 6 -77.82 18.14 -31.58
CA LYS A 6 -77.94 18.54 -30.16
C LYS A 6 -78.91 17.78 -29.22
N ARG A 7 -78.40 17.31 -28.05
CA ARG A 7 -78.55 18.02 -26.74
C ARG A 7 -78.01 17.25 -25.50
N ARG A 8 -77.09 17.94 -24.81
CA ARG A 8 -77.05 18.33 -23.36
C ARG A 8 -76.92 17.29 -22.22
N ARG A 9 -75.81 17.51 -21.50
CA ARG A 9 -75.62 17.65 -20.03
C ARG A 9 -75.74 16.40 -19.14
N ARG A 10 -74.62 16.03 -18.52
CA ARG A 10 -74.28 16.46 -17.14
C ARG A 10 -72.82 16.17 -16.81
N TRP A 11 -72.16 17.18 -16.24
CA TRP A 11 -70.91 17.06 -15.49
C TRP A 11 -71.13 16.22 -14.23
N VAL A 12 -70.22 15.27 -13.97
CA VAL A 12 -69.73 14.99 -12.62
C VAL A 12 -68.20 14.84 -12.73
N VAL A 13 -67.52 15.72 -12.00
CA VAL A 13 -66.08 15.74 -11.79
C VAL A 13 -65.76 14.80 -10.61
N LEU A 14 -64.64 14.08 -10.72
CA LEU A 14 -63.65 13.71 -9.68
C LEU A 14 -63.25 12.24 -9.75
N GLY A 15 -61.95 12.00 -9.96
CA GLY A 15 -61.32 10.69 -9.83
C GLY A 15 -59.92 10.71 -10.43
N ALA A 16 -58.96 11.24 -9.67
CA ALA A 16 -57.58 11.42 -10.06
C ALA A 16 -56.83 10.08 -10.35
N VAL A 17 -56.04 10.13 -11.42
CA VAL A 17 -54.62 9.72 -11.54
C VAL A 17 -54.18 8.42 -10.84
N LEU A 18 -53.77 7.44 -11.65
CA LEU A 18 -52.46 6.79 -11.49
C LEU A 18 -51.88 6.47 -12.88
N ALA A 19 -50.77 7.13 -13.17
CA ALA A 19 -50.00 7.01 -14.40
C ALA A 19 -49.26 5.67 -14.44
N GLY A 20 -49.55 4.86 -15.45
CA GLY A 20 -48.71 3.76 -15.89
C GLY A 20 -48.17 4.09 -17.27
N ALA A 21 -46.94 4.59 -17.33
CA ALA A 21 -46.20 4.68 -18.58
C ALA A 21 -44.72 4.38 -18.31
N VAL A 22 -44.38 3.10 -18.44
CA VAL A 22 -43.03 2.62 -18.68
C VAL A 22 -42.65 3.08 -20.09
N LEU A 23 -41.70 4.00 -20.20
CA LEU A 23 -40.89 4.14 -21.40
C LEU A 23 -39.43 4.32 -21.01
N ILE A 24 -38.73 3.19 -21.11
CA ILE A 24 -37.29 3.07 -21.28
C ILE A 24 -36.90 3.94 -22.48
N SER A 25 -36.17 5.01 -22.22
CA SER A 25 -35.38 5.71 -23.22
C SER A 25 -34.09 6.15 -22.56
N GLY A 26 -33.14 5.20 -22.53
CA GLY A 26 -31.74 5.51 -22.30
C GLY A 26 -31.24 6.34 -23.48
N ILE A 27 -31.12 7.63 -23.27
CA ILE A 27 -30.31 8.51 -24.10
C ILE A 27 -29.19 8.99 -23.20
N THR A 28 -28.01 8.45 -23.45
CA THR A 28 -26.72 8.86 -22.89
C THR A 28 -26.45 10.31 -23.29
N LEU A 29 -26.78 11.24 -22.39
CA LEU A 29 -26.25 12.59 -22.47
C LEU A 29 -24.78 12.55 -22.03
N TRP A 30 -23.88 12.51 -23.00
CA TRP A 30 -22.50 12.95 -22.82
C TRP A 30 -22.55 14.43 -22.45
N VAL A 31 -22.59 14.72 -21.15
CA VAL A 31 -22.31 16.05 -20.63
C VAL A 31 -20.80 16.19 -20.64
N THR A 32 -20.34 17.11 -21.49
CA THR A 32 -19.00 17.68 -21.49
C THR A 32 -18.52 18.02 -20.08
N ASP A 33 -17.32 17.55 -19.72
CA ASP A 33 -16.59 17.84 -18.48
C ASP A 33 -16.37 19.34 -18.26
N SER A 34 -17.39 20.02 -17.75
CA SER A 34 -17.27 21.38 -17.21
C SER A 34 -18.20 21.54 -16.00
N SER A 35 -18.12 20.59 -15.06
CA SER A 35 -18.69 20.77 -13.72
C SER A 35 -17.78 21.71 -12.92
N PRO A 36 -18.30 22.77 -12.26
CA PRO A 36 -17.50 23.63 -11.40
C PRO A 36 -17.05 22.94 -10.09
N PHE A 37 -17.45 21.68 -9.88
CA PHE A 37 -17.09 20.89 -8.71
C PHE A 37 -16.09 19.81 -9.11
N LYS A 38 -14.93 19.86 -8.48
CA LYS A 38 -13.91 18.80 -8.57
C LYS A 38 -14.38 17.56 -7.82
N ASP A 39 -14.10 16.40 -8.39
CA ASP A 39 -14.36 15.13 -7.73
C ASP A 39 -13.51 14.99 -6.46
N ARG A 40 -14.06 14.28 -5.47
CA ARG A 40 -13.38 13.96 -4.22
C ARG A 40 -13.26 12.45 -4.07
N TYR A 41 -12.08 12.01 -3.67
CA TYR A 41 -11.74 10.61 -3.57
C TYR A 41 -11.32 10.25 -2.14
N CYS A 42 -11.52 8.98 -1.80
CA CYS A 42 -11.03 8.38 -0.57
C CYS A 42 -11.47 9.12 0.70
N TRP A 43 -12.80 9.16 0.89
CA TRP A 43 -13.48 9.82 1.98
C TRP A 43 -13.24 11.34 2.05
N GLY A 44 -12.79 11.94 0.93
CA GLY A 44 -12.40 13.34 0.82
C GLY A 44 -10.94 13.62 1.19
N ALA A 45 -10.09 12.59 1.23
CA ALA A 45 -8.65 12.77 1.40
C ALA A 45 -8.01 13.51 0.22
N TRP A 46 -8.51 13.26 -1.00
CA TRP A 46 -7.96 13.83 -2.22
C TRP A 46 -9.05 14.47 -3.07
N GLU A 47 -8.65 15.44 -3.88
CA GLU A 47 -9.50 16.12 -4.83
C GLU A 47 -8.88 16.04 -6.24
N GLN A 48 -9.70 16.08 -7.28
CA GLN A 48 -9.22 16.11 -8.66
C GLN A 48 -8.24 17.28 -8.88
N ASP A 49 -7.13 17.01 -9.55
CA ASP A 49 -6.02 17.94 -9.81
C ASP A 49 -5.41 18.56 -8.54
N SER A 50 -5.53 17.92 -7.37
CA SER A 50 -5.01 18.45 -6.10
C SER A 50 -3.61 17.93 -5.73
N GLY A 51 -2.90 17.27 -6.64
CA GLY A 51 -1.63 16.63 -6.30
C GLY A 51 -0.93 15.93 -7.48
N PRO A 52 -0.35 14.73 -7.26
CA PRO A 52 0.44 14.06 -8.30
C PRO A 52 -0.36 13.74 -9.55
N ARG A 53 0.37 13.50 -10.65
CA ARG A 53 -0.18 13.23 -11.98
C ARG A 53 -1.33 12.22 -11.99
N PHE A 54 -1.30 11.22 -11.10
CA PHE A 54 -2.36 10.22 -10.98
C PHE A 54 -3.75 10.82 -10.66
N LEU A 55 -3.80 11.91 -9.88
CA LEU A 55 -5.02 12.64 -9.54
C LEU A 55 -5.39 13.72 -10.57
N GLY A 56 -4.48 14.02 -11.51
CA GLY A 56 -4.66 15.06 -12.51
C GLY A 56 -5.15 14.54 -13.86
N ASP A 57 -5.50 15.45 -14.76
CA ASP A 57 -5.92 15.12 -16.13
C ASP A 57 -4.82 14.46 -16.97
N ASP A 58 -3.55 14.60 -16.59
CA ASP A 58 -2.42 13.87 -17.21
C ASP A 58 -2.66 12.35 -17.24
N ALA A 59 -3.25 11.79 -16.17
CA ALA A 59 -3.58 10.37 -16.10
C ALA A 59 -4.75 9.98 -17.05
N LEU A 60 -5.54 10.95 -17.49
CA LEU A 60 -6.66 10.80 -18.41
C LEU A 60 -6.31 11.20 -19.86
N GLY A 61 -5.05 11.56 -20.13
CA GLY A 61 -4.63 12.09 -21.43
C GLY A 61 -4.77 11.14 -22.62
N LYS A 62 -5.04 9.86 -22.39
CA LYS A 62 -5.35 8.90 -23.46
C LYS A 62 -6.86 8.91 -23.76
N SER A 63 -7.24 8.88 -25.03
CA SER A 63 -8.64 8.83 -25.44
C SER A 63 -9.37 7.63 -24.82
N GLY A 64 -10.55 7.87 -24.26
CA GLY A 64 -11.35 6.84 -23.58
C GLY A 64 -10.83 6.45 -22.20
N SER A 65 -9.98 7.27 -21.57
CA SER A 65 -9.59 7.03 -20.18
C SER A 65 -10.72 7.39 -19.21
N GLU A 66 -10.89 6.58 -18.18
CA GLU A 66 -11.89 6.80 -17.14
C GLU A 66 -11.26 6.60 -15.76
N ARG A 67 -11.60 7.47 -14.81
CA ARG A 67 -11.23 7.31 -13.41
C ARG A 67 -12.46 6.92 -12.60
N VAL A 68 -12.36 5.81 -11.88
CA VAL A 68 -13.42 5.31 -11.00
C VAL A 68 -12.89 5.11 -9.58
N THR A 69 -13.73 5.41 -8.59
CA THR A 69 -13.42 5.22 -7.17
C THR A 69 -14.38 4.22 -6.55
N ALA A 70 -13.87 3.38 -5.65
CA ALA A 70 -14.64 2.45 -4.85
C ALA A 70 -14.17 2.51 -3.40
N GLU A 71 -15.09 2.80 -2.48
CA GLU A 71 -14.81 2.88 -1.04
C GLU A 71 -15.52 1.75 -0.30
N SER A 72 -14.83 1.16 0.67
CA SER A 72 -15.36 0.15 1.58
C SER A 72 -15.12 0.57 3.03
N GLY A 73 -16.21 0.61 3.80
CA GLY A 73 -16.18 1.02 5.20
C GLY A 73 -15.90 2.50 5.40
N THR A 74 -15.61 2.87 6.64
CA THR A 74 -15.26 4.24 7.03
C THR A 74 -14.12 4.17 8.05
N PRO A 75 -13.10 5.03 7.95
CA PRO A 75 -12.01 5.06 8.91
C PRO A 75 -12.51 5.08 10.37
N GLY A 76 -12.00 4.15 11.19
CA GLY A 76 -12.38 3.99 12.60
C GLY A 76 -13.70 3.26 12.86
N SER A 77 -14.49 2.93 11.84
CA SER A 77 -15.78 2.26 12.03
C SER A 77 -15.64 0.75 12.19
N GLY A 78 -16.17 0.21 13.30
CA GLY A 78 -16.31 -1.23 13.52
C GLY A 78 -14.99 -1.98 13.71
N GLY A 79 -13.89 -1.29 14.00
CA GLY A 79 -12.57 -1.89 14.24
C GLY A 79 -11.98 -2.66 13.04
N LYS A 80 -12.50 -2.41 11.84
CA LYS A 80 -12.05 -3.02 10.58
C LYS A 80 -11.23 -2.03 9.77
N THR A 81 -10.44 -2.56 8.84
CA THR A 81 -9.72 -1.75 7.86
C THR A 81 -10.72 -1.19 6.85
N ALA A 82 -10.74 0.13 6.69
CA ALA A 82 -11.43 0.82 5.61
C ALA A 82 -10.51 0.89 4.39
N THR A 83 -11.08 0.76 3.19
CA THR A 83 -10.31 0.82 1.93
C THR A 83 -10.94 1.78 0.94
N CYS A 84 -10.10 2.44 0.16
CA CYS A 84 -10.49 3.21 -1.01
C CYS A 84 -9.61 2.75 -2.18
N THR A 85 -10.23 2.47 -3.32
CA THR A 85 -9.53 2.06 -4.53
C THR A 85 -9.85 3.06 -5.62
N LEU A 86 -8.82 3.74 -6.12
CA LEU A 86 -8.91 4.61 -7.28
C LEU A 86 -8.32 3.88 -8.47
N THR A 87 -9.09 3.70 -9.54
CA THR A 87 -8.67 3.01 -10.77
C THR A 87 -8.76 3.96 -11.94
N VAL A 88 -7.70 4.06 -12.73
CA VAL A 88 -7.67 4.74 -14.02
C VAL A 88 -7.56 3.67 -15.10
N SER A 89 -8.58 3.54 -15.95
CA SER A 89 -8.55 2.69 -17.13
C SER A 89 -8.20 3.52 -18.35
N SER A 90 -7.51 2.93 -19.32
CA SER A 90 -7.34 3.49 -20.67
C SER A 90 -7.30 2.37 -21.70
N SER A 91 -7.56 2.72 -22.97
CA SER A 91 -7.47 1.75 -24.08
C SER A 91 -6.68 2.35 -25.24
N VAL A 92 -5.92 1.50 -25.93
CA VAL A 92 -5.21 1.87 -27.16
C VAL A 92 -5.48 0.83 -28.22
N HIS A 93 -5.46 1.25 -29.49
CA HIS A 93 -5.53 0.31 -30.60
C HIS A 93 -4.30 -0.62 -30.59
N ASP A 94 -4.52 -1.86 -30.97
CA ASP A 94 -3.48 -2.87 -31.09
C ASP A 94 -3.23 -3.10 -32.58
N ASP A 95 -2.05 -2.76 -33.08
CA ASP A 95 -1.77 -2.88 -34.52
C ASP A 95 -1.73 -4.35 -34.98
N ASP A 96 -1.52 -5.28 -34.04
CA ASP A 96 -1.43 -6.73 -34.29
C ASP A 96 -2.74 -7.48 -33.99
N SER A 97 -3.81 -6.79 -33.57
CA SER A 97 -5.07 -7.41 -33.14
C SER A 97 -6.30 -6.52 -33.35
N THR A 98 -7.47 -7.12 -33.58
CA THR A 98 -8.74 -6.36 -33.61
C THR A 98 -9.24 -5.97 -32.22
N GLN A 99 -8.65 -6.53 -31.16
CA GLN A 99 -8.97 -6.18 -29.77
C GLN A 99 -8.00 -5.12 -29.25
N PRO A 100 -8.48 -4.02 -28.64
CA PRO A 100 -7.61 -3.00 -28.09
C PRO A 100 -6.84 -3.52 -26.87
N ILE A 101 -5.67 -2.94 -26.63
CA ILE A 101 -4.94 -3.15 -25.38
C ILE A 101 -5.57 -2.24 -24.32
N THR A 102 -6.03 -2.82 -23.22
CA THR A 102 -6.57 -2.10 -22.07
C THR A 102 -5.51 -1.98 -20.99
N PHE A 103 -5.38 -0.79 -20.40
CA PHE A 103 -4.51 -0.55 -19.26
C PHE A 103 -5.35 -0.19 -18.04
N GLN A 104 -4.95 -0.68 -16.88
CA GLN A 104 -5.56 -0.35 -15.59
C GLN A 104 -4.48 0.00 -14.59
N ASP A 105 -4.45 1.26 -14.17
CA ASP A 105 -3.64 1.73 -13.06
C ASP A 105 -4.53 1.84 -11.83
N ARG A 106 -4.11 1.26 -10.71
CA ARG A 106 -4.87 1.18 -9.48
C ARG A 106 -4.05 1.69 -8.31
N VAL A 107 -4.63 2.58 -7.52
CA VAL A 107 -4.10 2.99 -6.21
C VAL A 107 -5.08 2.54 -5.14
N THR A 108 -4.61 1.72 -4.21
CA THR A 108 -5.36 1.27 -3.04
C THR A 108 -4.87 2.01 -1.81
N LEU A 109 -5.75 2.78 -1.18
CA LEU A 109 -5.59 3.36 0.15
C LEU A 109 -6.26 2.45 1.18
N SER A 110 -5.56 2.14 2.27
CA SER A 110 -6.15 1.44 3.42
C SER A 110 -5.91 2.21 4.71
N TYR A 111 -6.90 2.24 5.59
CA TYR A 111 -6.84 2.82 6.94
C TYR A 111 -7.34 1.80 7.96
N GLY A 112 -6.55 1.49 8.99
CA GLY A 112 -7.01 0.68 10.12
C GLY A 112 -5.92 -0.20 10.74
N PRO A 113 -6.30 -1.19 11.57
CA PRO A 113 -5.32 -2.06 12.24
C PRO A 113 -4.52 -2.89 11.23
N VAL A 114 -3.27 -3.20 11.56
CA VAL A 114 -2.46 -4.14 10.80
C VAL A 114 -3.10 -5.54 10.77
N PRO A 115 -3.00 -6.30 9.66
CA PRO A 115 -3.76 -7.54 9.46
C PRO A 115 -3.58 -8.54 10.59
N GLU A 116 -4.65 -9.15 11.14
CA GLU A 116 -4.54 -10.04 12.31
C GLU A 116 -3.72 -11.30 12.08
N ALA A 117 -4.02 -11.96 10.96
CA ALA A 117 -3.46 -13.26 10.64
C ALA A 117 -1.94 -13.13 10.39
N PRO A 118 -1.10 -13.98 10.99
CA PRO A 118 0.36 -13.90 10.85
C PRO A 118 0.82 -13.83 9.40
N ASP A 119 0.31 -14.69 8.51
CA ASP A 119 0.72 -14.71 7.10
C ASP A 119 0.35 -13.42 6.38
N LYS A 120 -0.87 -12.90 6.59
CA LYS A 120 -1.30 -11.61 6.04
C LYS A 120 -0.51 -10.44 6.61
N ARG A 121 -0.04 -10.55 7.85
CA ARG A 121 0.82 -9.55 8.47
C ARG A 121 2.23 -9.60 7.89
N ARG A 122 2.78 -10.79 7.60
CA ARG A 122 4.06 -10.94 6.89
C ARG A 122 3.98 -10.37 5.47
N ASP A 123 2.94 -10.72 4.70
CA ASP A 123 2.69 -10.14 3.37
C ASP A 123 2.63 -8.60 3.41
N TRP A 124 1.98 -8.06 4.44
CA TRP A 124 1.87 -6.62 4.65
C TRP A 124 3.23 -6.00 5.01
N ILE A 125 4.03 -6.64 5.87
CA ILE A 125 5.38 -6.20 6.23
C ILE A 125 6.29 -6.18 5.00
N ASP A 126 6.33 -7.27 4.23
CA ASP A 126 7.14 -7.38 3.01
C ASP A 126 6.79 -6.31 1.99
N ARG A 127 5.49 -5.97 1.90
CA ARG A 127 5.03 -4.91 1.01
C ARG A 127 5.54 -3.54 1.45
N TYR A 128 5.34 -3.16 2.72
CA TYR A 128 5.53 -1.77 3.14
C TYR A 128 6.89 -1.46 3.78
N PHE A 129 7.60 -2.46 4.28
CA PHE A 129 9.00 -2.34 4.74
C PHE A 129 10.01 -2.62 3.63
N SER A 130 9.63 -2.36 2.37
CA SER A 130 10.50 -2.59 1.21
C SER A 130 11.80 -1.78 1.28
N GLY A 131 12.89 -2.36 0.81
CA GLY A 131 14.18 -1.71 0.60
C GLY A 131 14.13 -0.61 -0.46
N SER A 132 13.08 -0.55 -1.29
CA SER A 132 12.86 0.57 -2.21
C SER A 132 12.33 1.84 -1.52
N ALA A 133 11.86 1.73 -0.28
CA ALA A 133 11.20 2.82 0.43
C ALA A 133 12.17 3.61 1.32
N SER A 134 11.99 4.93 1.33
CA SER A 134 12.72 5.86 2.21
C SER A 134 11.87 6.24 3.42
N ALA A 135 12.52 6.58 4.54
CA ALA A 135 11.81 7.03 5.75
C ALA A 135 11.07 8.34 5.50
N LEU A 136 9.88 8.48 6.09
CA LEU A 136 9.21 9.77 6.15
C LEU A 136 10.06 10.76 6.98
N PRO A 137 10.15 12.03 6.54
CA PRO A 137 10.85 13.07 7.28
C PRO A 137 10.12 13.45 8.57
N GLY A 138 10.78 14.24 9.43
CA GLY A 138 10.18 14.75 10.67
C GLY A 138 10.06 13.71 11.79
N GLY A 139 10.69 12.54 11.66
CA GLY A 139 10.66 11.48 12.68
C GLY A 139 9.35 10.70 12.73
N LEU A 140 8.51 10.83 11.69
CA LEU A 140 7.30 10.04 11.53
C LEU A 140 7.65 8.57 11.28
N ASP A 141 6.93 7.66 11.93
CA ASP A 141 7.14 6.22 11.78
C ASP A 141 6.44 5.73 10.50
N GLY A 142 7.04 6.03 9.35
CA GLY A 142 6.52 5.66 8.04
C GLY A 142 7.58 5.60 6.95
N LEU A 143 7.17 5.05 5.81
CA LEU A 143 8.00 4.77 4.65
C LEU A 143 7.29 5.23 3.38
N VAL A 144 8.04 5.70 2.39
CA VAL A 144 7.53 6.13 1.09
C VAL A 144 8.44 5.67 -0.05
N ALA A 145 7.83 5.13 -1.09
CA ALA A 145 8.41 4.85 -2.40
C ALA A 145 7.51 5.46 -3.49
N SER A 146 7.89 5.28 -4.76
CA SER A 146 7.13 5.78 -5.90
C SER A 146 5.79 5.07 -6.14
N ASP A 147 5.66 3.84 -5.66
CA ASP A 147 4.51 2.95 -5.86
C ASP A 147 3.79 2.59 -4.55
N ARG A 148 4.35 2.97 -3.40
CA ARG A 148 3.80 2.58 -2.09
C ARG A 148 4.18 3.55 -1.01
N ALA A 149 3.34 3.61 0.02
CA ALA A 149 3.68 4.34 1.23
C ALA A 149 2.95 3.79 2.43
N MET A 150 3.46 4.07 3.62
CA MET A 150 2.88 3.66 4.88
C MET A 150 3.20 4.69 5.96
N LEU A 151 2.21 4.98 6.80
CA LEU A 151 2.39 5.67 8.07
C LEU A 151 1.78 4.82 9.18
N ILE A 152 2.57 4.48 10.19
CA ILE A 152 2.08 3.87 11.42
C ILE A 152 1.50 5.00 12.27
N LEU A 153 0.25 4.82 12.68
CA LEU A 153 -0.50 5.84 13.40
C LEU A 153 -0.08 5.89 14.89
N PRO A 154 -0.36 7.01 15.58
CA PRO A 154 -0.17 7.10 17.02
C PRO A 154 -1.03 6.08 17.78
N GLU A 155 -0.61 5.70 19.00
CA GLU A 155 -1.31 4.69 19.85
C GLU A 155 -2.79 4.94 20.04
N VAL A 156 -3.18 6.21 20.11
CA VAL A 156 -4.58 6.61 20.32
C VAL A 156 -5.49 6.15 19.16
N CYS A 157 -4.91 5.81 18.01
CA CYS A 157 -5.62 5.24 16.86
C CYS A 157 -5.61 3.71 16.83
N ASP A 158 -4.97 3.04 17.78
CA ASP A 158 -4.87 1.58 17.81
C ASP A 158 -6.23 0.95 18.11
N VAL A 159 -6.51 -0.18 17.47
CA VAL A 159 -7.79 -0.87 17.58
C VAL A 159 -7.56 -2.21 18.25
N ALA A 160 -8.21 -2.42 19.40
CA ALA A 160 -8.08 -3.63 20.20
C ALA A 160 -6.60 -3.98 20.52
N GLY A 161 -5.80 -2.96 20.84
CA GLY A 161 -4.37 -3.10 21.16
C GLY A 161 -3.47 -3.43 19.97
N ARG A 162 -3.98 -3.37 18.73
CA ARG A 162 -3.18 -3.56 17.52
C ARG A 162 -2.85 -2.22 16.87
N ALA A 163 -1.59 -2.09 16.46
CA ALA A 163 -1.10 -0.95 15.73
C ALA A 163 -1.98 -0.66 14.50
N SER A 164 -2.40 0.60 14.34
CA SER A 164 -3.08 1.06 13.14
C SER A 164 -2.12 1.72 12.16
N ALA A 165 -2.41 1.62 10.86
CA ALA A 165 -1.63 2.23 9.81
C ALA A 165 -2.50 2.78 8.69
N VAL A 166 -1.93 3.74 7.97
CA VAL A 166 -2.42 4.20 6.66
C VAL A 166 -1.45 3.73 5.63
N THR A 167 -1.94 3.13 4.55
CA THR A 167 -1.10 2.55 3.51
C THR A 167 -1.60 2.90 2.12
N LEU A 168 -0.67 3.10 1.20
CA LEU A 168 -0.89 3.34 -0.21
C LEU A 168 -0.17 2.28 -1.01
N TRP A 169 -0.84 1.70 -2.00
CA TRP A 169 -0.26 0.71 -2.89
C TRP A 169 -0.73 0.91 -4.33
N ALA A 170 0.23 1.05 -5.26
CA ALA A 170 -0.02 1.17 -6.68
C ALA A 170 0.26 -0.13 -7.43
N GLU A 171 -0.60 -0.42 -8.38
CA GLU A 171 -0.49 -1.57 -9.27
C GLU A 171 -0.91 -1.14 -10.67
N SER A 172 -0.23 -1.62 -11.71
CA SER A 172 -0.66 -1.43 -13.09
C SER A 172 -0.70 -2.75 -13.83
N TRP A 173 -1.68 -2.90 -14.72
CA TRP A 173 -1.76 -4.03 -15.64
C TRP A 173 -2.12 -3.57 -17.04
N GLY A 174 -1.52 -4.21 -18.05
CA GLY A 174 -1.95 -4.16 -19.44
C GLY A 174 -2.58 -5.50 -19.83
N ASP A 175 -3.71 -5.48 -20.52
CA ASP A 175 -4.43 -6.66 -21.01
C ASP A 175 -4.75 -6.51 -22.49
N GLY A 176 -4.31 -7.48 -23.29
CA GLY A 176 -4.38 -7.48 -24.75
C GLY A 176 -4.17 -8.89 -25.30
N HIS A 177 -3.82 -9.00 -26.59
CA HIS A 177 -3.74 -10.32 -27.26
C HIS A 177 -2.68 -11.28 -26.68
N LEU A 178 -1.66 -10.76 -25.98
CA LEU A 178 -0.64 -11.55 -25.26
C LEU A 178 -1.02 -11.89 -23.81
N GLY A 179 -2.27 -11.61 -23.43
CA GLY A 179 -2.81 -11.77 -22.08
C GLY A 179 -2.42 -10.66 -21.12
N LYS A 180 -3.02 -10.71 -19.92
CA LYS A 180 -2.81 -9.74 -18.85
C LYS A 180 -1.39 -9.81 -18.28
N ARG A 181 -0.72 -8.65 -18.22
CA ARG A 181 0.63 -8.49 -17.66
C ARG A 181 0.68 -7.34 -16.67
N ALA A 182 1.36 -7.54 -15.55
CA ALA A 182 1.66 -6.45 -14.63
C ALA A 182 2.70 -5.50 -15.23
N MET A 183 2.55 -4.22 -14.97
CA MET A 183 3.47 -3.17 -15.42
C MET A 183 3.97 -2.36 -14.21
N PRO A 184 5.20 -1.81 -14.28
CA PRO A 184 5.66 -0.87 -13.28
C PRO A 184 4.77 0.39 -13.26
N LEU A 185 4.35 0.82 -12.06
CA LEU A 185 3.60 2.05 -11.87
C LEU A 185 4.37 2.99 -10.93
N THR A 186 4.40 4.27 -11.28
CA THR A 186 4.86 5.35 -10.39
C THR A 186 3.71 6.33 -10.22
N ILE A 187 3.20 6.46 -8.99
CA ILE A 187 2.06 7.34 -8.69
C ILE A 187 2.52 8.81 -8.70
N GLY A 188 3.75 9.07 -8.27
CA GLY A 188 4.32 10.41 -8.19
C GLY A 188 5.76 10.41 -7.68
N SER A 189 6.29 11.62 -7.45
CA SER A 189 7.56 11.76 -6.75
C SER A 189 7.41 11.40 -5.27
N LEU A 190 8.51 11.10 -4.57
CA LEU A 190 8.43 10.75 -3.14
C LEU A 190 7.74 11.85 -2.30
N PRO A 191 8.02 13.16 -2.50
CA PRO A 191 7.25 14.23 -1.86
C PRO A 191 5.75 14.17 -2.14
N ASP A 192 5.35 13.91 -3.39
CA ASP A 192 3.93 13.86 -3.75
C ASP A 192 3.21 12.70 -3.05
N VAL A 193 3.81 11.51 -3.07
CA VAL A 193 3.24 10.32 -2.43
C VAL A 193 3.19 10.49 -0.91
N SER A 194 4.18 11.15 -0.31
CA SER A 194 4.13 11.49 1.12
C SER A 194 3.01 12.46 1.44
N THR A 195 2.79 13.50 0.63
CA THR A 195 1.67 14.43 0.83
C THR A 195 0.34 13.68 0.74
N MET A 196 0.16 12.85 -0.29
CA MET A 196 -1.04 12.00 -0.43
C MET A 196 -1.28 11.13 0.81
N LEU A 197 -0.23 10.50 1.33
CA LEU A 197 -0.30 9.66 2.52
C LEU A 197 -0.69 10.46 3.77
N LEU A 198 -0.06 11.62 3.98
CA LEU A 198 -0.29 12.46 5.16
C LEU A 198 -1.69 13.08 5.14
N ASP A 199 -2.18 13.51 3.98
CA ASP A 199 -3.54 14.01 3.81
C ASP A 199 -4.57 12.91 4.09
N ALA A 200 -4.34 11.70 3.57
CA ALA A 200 -5.18 10.54 3.86
C ALA A 200 -5.16 10.15 5.34
N ALA A 201 -4.00 10.24 6.00
CA ALA A 201 -3.88 9.98 7.42
C ALA A 201 -4.61 11.03 8.26
N ASP A 202 -4.49 12.32 7.93
CA ASP A 202 -5.21 13.38 8.62
C ASP A 202 -6.73 13.20 8.50
N VAL A 203 -7.26 12.96 7.30
CA VAL A 203 -8.69 12.71 7.09
C VAL A 203 -9.15 11.44 7.81
N GLY A 204 -8.37 10.36 7.69
CA GLY A 204 -8.68 9.08 8.33
C GLY A 204 -8.73 9.18 9.86
N MET A 205 -7.72 9.81 10.47
CA MET A 205 -7.67 10.00 11.93
C MET A 205 -8.79 10.90 12.44
N ARG A 206 -9.16 11.95 11.70
CA ARG A 206 -10.29 12.82 12.09
C ARG A 206 -11.61 12.05 12.09
N LYS A 207 -11.86 11.26 11.04
CA LYS A 207 -13.05 10.40 10.95
C LYS A 207 -13.07 9.33 12.02
N ALA A 208 -11.90 8.79 12.38
CA ALA A 208 -11.75 7.83 13.46
C ALA A 208 -11.78 8.45 14.87
N GLY A 209 -11.78 9.78 14.98
CA GLY A 209 -11.79 10.48 16.27
C GLY A 209 -10.46 10.39 17.05
N CYS A 210 -9.35 10.08 16.38
CA CYS A 210 -8.04 9.90 17.00
C CYS A 210 -6.98 10.90 16.47
N ALA A 211 -7.41 11.93 15.72
CA ALA A 211 -6.50 12.92 15.17
C ALA A 211 -5.83 13.78 16.26
N PRO A 212 -4.54 14.09 16.09
CA PRO A 212 -3.88 15.12 16.91
C PRO A 212 -4.48 16.51 16.64
N GLU A 213 -4.32 17.44 17.58
CA GLU A 213 -4.79 18.83 17.42
C GLU A 213 -4.21 19.53 16.18
N LYS A 214 -2.95 19.25 15.87
CA LYS A 214 -2.26 19.75 14.68
C LYS A 214 -2.11 18.63 13.66
N PRO A 215 -2.45 18.85 12.39
CA PRO A 215 -2.27 17.86 11.34
C PRO A 215 -0.81 17.40 11.24
N LEU A 216 -0.61 16.12 10.92
CA LEU A 216 0.72 15.60 10.62
C LEU A 216 1.21 16.25 9.32
N ARG A 217 2.18 17.13 9.44
CA ARG A 217 2.83 17.80 8.31
C ARG A 217 4.34 17.66 8.44
N THR A 218 5.01 17.54 7.29
CA THR A 218 6.47 17.69 7.23
C THR A 218 6.82 19.03 6.60
N SER A 219 7.65 19.81 7.28
CA SER A 219 8.36 20.96 6.71
C SER A 219 9.80 20.61 6.32
N VAL A 220 10.26 19.40 6.65
CA VAL A 220 11.62 18.95 6.39
C VAL A 220 11.68 18.35 4.99
N PRO A 221 12.67 18.73 4.17
CA PRO A 221 12.86 18.15 2.85
C PRO A 221 13.00 16.63 2.92
N MET A 222 12.40 15.95 1.96
CA MET A 222 12.55 14.52 1.85
C MET A 222 13.92 14.16 1.29
N VAL A 223 14.60 13.22 1.93
CA VAL A 223 15.86 12.67 1.45
C VAL A 223 15.61 11.24 1.00
N ARG A 224 15.97 10.92 -0.24
CA ARG A 224 15.98 9.55 -0.71
C ARG A 224 17.14 8.82 -0.02
N LEU A 225 16.79 7.91 0.88
CA LEU A 225 17.74 7.03 1.56
C LEU A 225 17.85 5.67 0.86
N ALA A 226 16.74 5.22 0.26
CA ALA A 226 16.72 3.97 -0.49
C ALA A 226 17.58 4.06 -1.73
N GLU A 227 18.52 3.12 -1.83
CA GLU A 227 19.39 2.95 -2.98
C GLU A 227 18.61 2.40 -4.18
N ARG A 228 19.22 2.47 -5.36
CA ARG A 228 18.68 1.77 -6.53
C ARG A 228 18.87 0.27 -6.34
N ASP A 229 18.03 -0.50 -7.01
CA ASP A 229 18.21 -1.93 -7.14
C ASP A 229 19.52 -2.26 -7.84
N ASP A 230 20.25 -3.23 -7.30
CA ASP A 230 21.43 -3.82 -7.90
C ASP A 230 21.37 -5.35 -7.80
N SER A 231 22.26 -6.03 -8.52
CA SER A 231 22.35 -7.49 -8.45
C SER A 231 22.60 -7.93 -7.01
N ALA A 232 21.83 -8.92 -6.54
CA ALA A 232 21.99 -9.42 -5.19
C ALA A 232 23.42 -9.97 -5.00
N GLY A 233 24.09 -9.51 -3.94
CA GLY A 233 25.48 -9.81 -3.66
C GLY A 233 25.68 -10.53 -2.33
N ASN A 234 26.92 -10.96 -2.10
CA ASN A 234 27.38 -11.44 -0.80
C ASN A 234 28.49 -10.50 -0.30
N PRO A 235 28.34 -9.84 0.86
CA PRO A 235 27.19 -9.86 1.77
C PRO A 235 25.93 -9.18 1.19
N LEU A 236 24.75 -9.72 1.51
CA LEU A 236 23.47 -9.16 1.09
C LEU A 236 23.24 -7.80 1.73
N CYS A 237 22.86 -6.80 0.93
CA CYS A 237 22.60 -5.42 1.39
C CYS A 237 23.76 -4.81 2.20
N ARG A 238 25.00 -5.30 1.99
CA ARG A 238 26.20 -4.94 2.77
C ARG A 238 26.08 -5.27 4.27
N ILE A 239 25.23 -6.22 4.66
CA ILE A 239 25.06 -6.68 6.04
C ILE A 239 26.05 -7.84 6.30
N PRO A 240 27.09 -7.64 7.15
CA PRO A 240 28.11 -8.66 7.36
C PRO A 240 27.55 -10.03 7.75
N GLY A 241 27.99 -11.08 7.07
CA GLY A 241 27.60 -12.46 7.36
C GLY A 241 26.23 -12.91 6.83
N VAL A 242 25.43 -12.01 6.27
CA VAL A 242 24.18 -12.36 5.57
C VAL A 242 24.53 -12.74 4.14
N THR A 243 24.51 -14.04 3.83
CA THR A 243 24.94 -14.57 2.53
C THR A 243 23.99 -15.63 2.01
N PHE A 244 23.74 -15.62 0.70
CA PHE A 244 22.98 -16.66 0.01
C PHE A 244 23.80 -17.29 -1.12
N THR A 245 23.44 -18.51 -1.50
CA THR A 245 23.97 -19.13 -2.71
C THR A 245 23.07 -18.74 -3.88
N TRP A 246 23.56 -17.84 -4.73
CA TRP A 246 22.83 -17.38 -5.90
C TRP A 246 23.03 -18.37 -7.06
N GLY A 247 21.94 -18.89 -7.64
CA GLY A 247 22.02 -19.73 -8.83
C GLY A 247 22.54 -18.93 -10.04
N LYS A 248 23.33 -19.55 -10.92
CA LYS A 248 23.98 -18.88 -12.07
C LYS A 248 23.00 -18.20 -13.04
N ASP A 249 21.74 -18.63 -13.06
CA ASP A 249 20.70 -18.08 -13.93
C ASP A 249 19.64 -17.25 -13.17
N MET A 250 19.79 -17.10 -11.84
CA MET A 250 18.78 -16.45 -11.02
C MET A 250 19.03 -14.93 -10.94
N ARG A 251 18.05 -14.17 -11.43
CA ARG A 251 18.06 -12.70 -11.45
C ARG A 251 17.53 -12.13 -10.13
N TYR A 252 18.25 -12.41 -9.05
CA TYR A 252 17.95 -11.75 -7.79
C TYR A 252 18.53 -10.33 -7.78
N GLN A 253 17.72 -9.40 -7.34
CA GLN A 253 18.13 -8.04 -7.08
C GLN A 253 17.89 -7.70 -5.62
N GLN A 254 18.83 -7.00 -5.03
CA GLN A 254 18.72 -6.50 -3.67
C GLN A 254 18.37 -5.00 -3.70
N GLN A 255 17.76 -4.52 -2.63
CA GLN A 255 17.49 -3.11 -2.40
C GLN A 255 17.82 -2.77 -0.95
N VAL A 256 18.73 -1.82 -0.77
CA VAL A 256 19.03 -1.26 0.56
C VAL A 256 18.14 -0.04 0.78
N GLY A 257 17.24 -0.16 1.75
CA GLY A 257 16.34 0.93 2.12
C GLY A 257 16.94 1.80 3.21
N VAL A 258 16.16 2.04 4.26
CA VAL A 258 16.62 2.83 5.40
C VAL A 258 17.76 2.09 6.10
N VAL A 259 18.80 2.79 6.53
CA VAL A 259 19.86 2.28 7.41
C VAL A 259 20.09 3.29 8.51
N GLY A 260 19.50 3.04 9.68
CA GLY A 260 19.67 3.88 10.87
C GLY A 260 19.38 3.11 12.15
N ASP A 261 19.34 3.81 13.28
CA ASP A 261 19.18 3.17 14.60
C ASP A 261 17.71 2.95 14.98
N ARG A 262 16.79 3.61 14.26
CA ARG A 262 15.33 3.44 14.44
C ARG A 262 14.73 2.44 13.47
N LEU A 263 15.34 2.30 12.30
CA LEU A 263 14.85 1.44 11.23
C LEU A 263 16.01 1.00 10.33
N GLN A 264 16.01 -0.27 9.95
CA GLN A 264 16.78 -0.75 8.82
C GLN A 264 15.91 -1.64 7.94
N THR A 265 15.93 -1.45 6.61
CA THR A 265 15.22 -2.30 5.66
C THR A 265 16.14 -2.81 4.55
N CYS A 266 15.97 -4.06 4.18
CA CYS A 266 16.65 -4.70 3.06
C CYS A 266 15.70 -5.69 2.40
N SER A 267 15.53 -5.60 1.09
CA SER A 267 14.68 -6.53 0.33
C SER A 267 15.49 -7.21 -0.75
N VAL A 268 15.07 -8.43 -1.10
CA VAL A 268 15.51 -9.17 -2.27
C VAL A 268 14.27 -9.49 -3.08
N VAL A 269 14.32 -9.20 -4.36
CA VAL A 269 13.29 -9.59 -5.32
C VAL A 269 13.89 -10.48 -6.40
N TRP A 270 13.09 -11.41 -6.88
CA TRP A 270 13.40 -12.17 -8.07
C TRP A 270 12.78 -11.48 -9.29
N LYS A 271 13.63 -11.10 -10.26
CA LYS A 271 13.20 -10.42 -11.48
C LYS A 271 13.10 -11.38 -12.64
N GLN A 272 11.88 -11.82 -12.96
CA GLN A 272 11.61 -12.53 -14.20
C GLN A 272 11.21 -11.53 -15.30
N ARG A 273 11.81 -11.68 -16.49
CA ARG A 273 11.53 -10.77 -17.61
C ARG A 273 10.05 -10.89 -18.02
N GLY A 274 9.32 -9.78 -17.97
CA GLY A 274 7.92 -9.72 -18.36
C GLY A 274 6.94 -10.19 -17.28
N SER A 275 7.43 -10.46 -16.07
CA SER A 275 6.63 -10.73 -14.88
C SER A 275 6.85 -9.60 -13.85
N PRO A 276 5.89 -9.37 -12.93
CA PRO A 276 6.13 -8.51 -11.78
C PRO A 276 7.25 -9.07 -10.89
N ASP A 277 7.91 -8.19 -10.15
CA ASP A 277 8.95 -8.55 -9.19
C ASP A 277 8.37 -9.46 -8.10
N GLU A 278 8.99 -10.61 -7.88
CA GLU A 278 8.56 -11.55 -6.83
C GLU A 278 9.39 -11.32 -5.56
N PRO A 279 8.77 -11.04 -4.39
CA PRO A 279 9.50 -10.93 -3.13
C PRO A 279 10.21 -12.25 -2.81
N ALA A 280 11.52 -12.19 -2.61
CA ALA A 280 12.36 -13.36 -2.33
C ALA A 280 12.93 -13.36 -0.91
N ALA A 281 13.25 -12.20 -0.36
CA ALA A 281 13.58 -12.05 1.05
C ALA A 281 13.30 -10.62 1.54
N GLN A 282 12.97 -10.48 2.81
CA GLN A 282 12.78 -9.20 3.49
C GLN A 282 13.49 -9.25 4.84
N PHE A 283 14.24 -8.20 5.17
CA PHE A 283 14.88 -8.00 6.45
C PHE A 283 14.49 -6.65 7.02
N VAL A 284 14.12 -6.61 8.30
CA VAL A 284 13.72 -5.40 9.01
C VAL A 284 14.34 -5.37 10.40
N MET A 285 14.94 -4.25 10.77
CA MET A 285 15.18 -3.90 12.17
C MET A 285 14.28 -2.72 12.51
N ALA A 286 13.48 -2.84 13.56
CA ALA A 286 12.57 -1.80 14.03
C ALA A 286 12.93 -1.43 15.48
N GLY A 287 13.56 -0.27 15.66
CA GLY A 287 14.03 0.25 16.93
C GLY A 287 13.15 1.36 17.53
N SER A 288 12.15 1.86 16.80
CA SER A 288 11.13 2.75 17.37
C SER A 288 9.99 1.94 17.99
N PRO A 289 9.41 2.37 19.12
CA PRO A 289 8.30 1.65 19.75
C PRO A 289 7.08 1.47 18.83
N ARG A 290 6.75 2.48 18.02
CA ARG A 290 5.61 2.41 17.09
C ARG A 290 5.87 1.44 15.95
N THR A 291 7.07 1.47 15.37
CA THR A 291 7.43 0.50 14.32
C THR A 291 7.51 -0.92 14.87
N ALA A 292 8.03 -1.11 16.08
CA ALA A 292 8.07 -2.42 16.75
C ALA A 292 6.68 -2.99 17.05
N ALA A 293 5.69 -2.14 17.34
CA ALA A 293 4.32 -2.56 17.66
C ALA A 293 3.60 -3.28 16.49
N VAL A 294 3.99 -3.01 15.24
CA VAL A 294 3.48 -3.72 14.06
C VAL A 294 3.74 -5.22 14.13
N PHE A 295 4.85 -5.63 14.75
CA PHE A 295 5.27 -7.01 14.85
C PHE A 295 4.66 -7.75 16.05
N ALA A 296 3.83 -7.08 16.85
CA ALA A 296 3.18 -7.70 18.00
C ALA A 296 2.26 -8.85 17.55
N GLY A 297 2.28 -9.95 18.30
CA GLY A 297 1.48 -11.16 18.01
C GLY A 297 2.02 -12.06 16.91
N LEU A 298 3.13 -11.71 16.24
CA LEU A 298 3.84 -12.66 15.37
C LEU A 298 4.63 -13.69 16.19
N PRO A 299 4.74 -14.95 15.72
CA PRO A 299 5.56 -15.97 16.37
C PRO A 299 7.02 -15.54 16.50
N GLU A 300 7.59 -15.70 17.70
CA GLU A 300 9.01 -15.41 17.97
C GLU A 300 9.90 -16.65 17.82
N GLY A 301 11.17 -16.41 17.53
CA GLY A 301 12.23 -17.41 17.44
C GLY A 301 13.03 -17.26 16.15
N SER A 302 14.30 -17.69 16.18
CA SER A 302 15.18 -17.58 15.01
C SER A 302 14.63 -18.34 13.78
N GLY A 303 14.00 -19.50 13.97
CA GLY A 303 13.33 -20.23 12.90
C GLY A 303 12.02 -19.59 12.40
N GLN A 304 11.46 -18.64 13.17
CA GLN A 304 10.30 -17.83 12.77
C GLN A 304 10.71 -16.52 12.09
N GLY A 305 12.02 -16.25 12.03
CA GLY A 305 12.60 -15.01 11.53
C GLY A 305 12.18 -13.80 12.34
N LEU A 306 11.99 -13.92 13.65
CA LEU A 306 11.61 -12.78 14.49
C LEU A 306 12.18 -12.91 15.90
N VAL A 307 12.90 -11.89 16.38
CA VAL A 307 13.33 -11.79 17.78
C VAL A 307 13.26 -10.35 18.28
N ARG A 308 13.14 -10.20 19.59
CA ARG A 308 13.21 -8.91 20.29
C ARG A 308 14.48 -8.86 21.14
N ARG A 309 15.21 -7.73 21.08
CA ARG A 309 16.41 -7.50 21.89
C ARG A 309 16.38 -6.09 22.49
N ASP A 310 17.00 -5.93 23.66
CA ASP A 310 17.28 -4.61 24.22
C ASP A 310 18.56 -4.06 23.59
N CYS A 311 18.46 -2.87 22.99
CA CYS A 311 19.56 -2.21 22.29
C CYS A 311 19.65 -0.75 22.69
N ASP A 312 20.72 -0.40 23.39
CA ASP A 312 20.89 0.88 24.08
C ASP A 312 19.63 1.29 24.88
N GLY A 313 19.04 0.35 25.63
CA GLY A 313 17.83 0.58 26.45
C GLY A 313 16.53 0.67 25.65
N ARG A 314 16.52 0.28 24.37
CA ARG A 314 15.35 0.26 23.50
C ARG A 314 14.98 -1.15 23.11
N ASN A 315 13.71 -1.52 23.28
CA ASN A 315 13.19 -2.78 22.75
C ASN A 315 13.15 -2.72 21.21
N THR A 316 14.02 -3.50 20.58
CA THR A 316 14.24 -3.52 19.13
C THR A 316 13.80 -4.87 18.57
N VAL A 317 12.99 -4.83 17.51
CA VAL A 317 12.56 -6.03 16.77
C VAL A 317 13.52 -6.26 15.61
N PHE A 318 13.96 -7.50 15.45
CA PHE A 318 14.64 -8.00 14.26
C PHE A 318 13.71 -8.98 13.57
N TYR A 319 13.51 -8.79 12.27
CA TYR A 319 12.62 -9.60 11.45
C TYR A 319 13.30 -9.99 10.15
N ALA A 320 13.09 -11.23 9.73
CA ALA A 320 13.36 -11.69 8.39
C ALA A 320 12.23 -12.59 7.89
N HIS A 321 11.93 -12.48 6.61
CA HIS A 321 11.13 -13.44 5.87
C HIS A 321 11.90 -13.85 4.64
N ILE A 322 12.26 -15.12 4.54
CA ILE A 322 13.05 -15.68 3.44
C ILE A 322 12.13 -16.62 2.68
N GLY A 323 11.90 -16.30 1.41
CA GLY A 323 11.03 -17.09 0.55
C GLY A 323 11.68 -18.42 0.15
N PRO A 324 10.88 -19.41 -0.26
CA PRO A 324 11.35 -20.77 -0.56
C PRO A 324 12.33 -20.85 -1.75
N GLY A 325 12.41 -19.82 -2.59
CA GLY A 325 13.40 -19.74 -3.67
C GLY A 325 14.83 -19.46 -3.20
N LEU A 326 15.00 -18.93 -1.97
CA LEU A 326 16.29 -18.62 -1.36
C LEU A 326 16.56 -19.43 -0.10
N GLY A 327 15.51 -19.74 0.64
CA GLY A 327 15.58 -20.38 1.95
C GLY A 327 15.19 -21.85 1.97
N ASP A 328 15.18 -22.42 3.17
CA ASP A 328 14.71 -23.77 3.46
C ASP A 328 13.41 -23.82 4.27
N GLY A 329 12.68 -22.69 4.32
CA GLY A 329 11.33 -22.61 4.91
C GLY A 329 11.37 -22.48 6.44
N GLY A 330 12.32 -21.72 6.98
CA GLY A 330 12.56 -21.59 8.41
C GLY A 330 13.43 -22.71 8.99
N GLY A 331 14.14 -23.45 8.14
CA GLY A 331 15.09 -24.47 8.53
C GLY A 331 16.41 -23.89 9.04
N GLU A 332 17.45 -24.73 9.04
CA GLU A 332 18.75 -24.38 9.60
C GLU A 332 19.41 -23.23 8.83
N LYS A 333 19.27 -23.18 7.50
CA LYS A 333 19.91 -22.14 6.69
C LYS A 333 19.27 -20.79 6.94
N ASP A 334 17.94 -20.73 6.95
CA ASP A 334 17.20 -19.49 7.20
C ASP A 334 17.49 -18.97 8.60
N ARG A 335 17.54 -19.88 9.58
CA ARG A 335 17.93 -19.56 10.96
C ARG A 335 19.31 -18.94 11.03
N GLN A 336 20.32 -19.55 10.40
CA GLN A 336 21.68 -19.04 10.39
C GLN A 336 21.77 -17.66 9.74
N VAL A 337 21.11 -17.46 8.60
CA VAL A 337 21.09 -16.15 7.93
C VAL A 337 20.45 -15.09 8.82
N PHE A 338 19.33 -15.42 9.47
CA PHE A 338 18.63 -14.50 10.36
C PHE A 338 19.43 -14.16 11.63
N GLU A 339 20.15 -15.13 12.20
CA GLU A 339 21.04 -14.89 13.35
C GLU A 339 22.20 -13.98 12.96
N ARG A 340 22.81 -14.18 11.77
CA ARG A 340 23.84 -13.28 11.24
C ARG A 340 23.33 -11.87 11.02
N PHE A 341 22.13 -11.72 10.48
CA PHE A 341 21.47 -10.43 10.34
C PHE A 341 21.29 -9.75 11.70
N THR A 342 20.72 -10.48 12.66
CA THR A 342 20.45 -9.97 14.01
C THR A 342 21.72 -9.56 14.74
N ASP A 343 22.79 -10.35 14.64
CA ASP A 343 24.05 -10.04 15.30
C ASP A 343 24.79 -8.86 14.64
N ALA A 344 24.83 -8.82 13.31
CA ALA A 344 25.49 -7.75 12.58
C ALA A 344 24.80 -6.39 12.79
N VAL A 345 23.48 -6.35 12.63
CA VAL A 345 22.70 -5.13 12.85
C VAL A 345 22.63 -4.80 14.34
N GLY A 346 22.47 -5.82 15.19
CA GLY A 346 22.40 -5.64 16.63
C GLY A 346 23.66 -5.03 17.22
N LYS A 347 24.84 -5.50 16.80
CA LYS A 347 26.13 -4.89 17.18
C LYS A 347 26.21 -3.43 16.76
N ARG A 348 25.72 -3.08 15.56
CA ARG A 348 25.71 -1.71 15.05
C ARG A 348 24.85 -0.78 15.91
N VAL A 349 23.70 -1.26 16.39
CA VAL A 349 22.73 -0.44 17.15
C VAL A 349 22.80 -0.61 18.67
N GLY A 350 23.90 -1.18 19.18
CA GLY A 350 24.17 -1.26 20.62
C GLY A 350 23.35 -2.30 21.37
N CYS A 351 22.98 -3.42 20.73
CA CYS A 351 22.32 -4.51 21.43
C CYS A 351 23.24 -5.16 22.46
N GLY A 352 22.72 -5.34 23.67
CA GLY A 352 23.40 -6.16 24.70
C GLY A 352 23.56 -7.61 24.22
N PRO A 353 24.44 -8.40 24.87
CA PRO A 353 24.53 -9.83 24.60
C PRO A 353 23.13 -10.45 24.75
N ALA A 354 22.77 -11.35 23.83
CA ALA A 354 21.50 -12.06 23.91
C ALA A 354 21.39 -12.65 25.31
N LYS A 355 20.31 -12.36 26.04
CA LYS A 355 20.04 -13.02 27.32
C LYS A 355 19.81 -14.49 27.01
N GLY A 356 20.89 -15.26 27.06
CA GLY A 356 20.86 -16.70 27.00
C GLY A 356 20.04 -17.20 28.17
N THR A 357 19.27 -18.25 27.93
CA THR A 357 18.66 -19.12 28.92
C THR A 357 19.76 -19.75 29.79
N GLU A 358 20.40 -18.97 30.66
CA GLU A 358 21.13 -19.48 31.81
C GLU A 358 20.11 -19.89 32.86
N GLY A 359 19.70 -21.15 32.83
CA GLY A 359 18.73 -21.65 33.80
C GLY A 359 18.26 -23.08 33.59
N ALA A 360 19.11 -24.02 33.19
CA ALA A 360 18.83 -25.45 33.32
C ALA A 360 20.11 -26.30 33.24
N ALA A 361 21.01 -26.16 34.22
CA ALA A 361 21.93 -27.23 34.62
C ALA A 361 22.62 -26.85 35.94
N ARG A 362 22.06 -27.33 37.05
CA ARG A 362 22.82 -27.82 38.20
C ARG A 362 22.13 -29.05 38.75
#